data_AF-E1LCV0-F1
#
_entry.id   AF-E1LCV0-F1
#
_cell.length_a   1.000
_cell.length_b   1.000
_cell.length_c   1.000
_cell.angle_alpha   90.00
_cell.angle_beta   90.00
_cell.angle_gamma   90.00
#
_symmetry.space_group_name_H-M   'P 1'
#
loop_
_entity.id
_entity.type
_entity.pdbx_description
1 polymer ?
#
loop_
_entity_poly.entity_id
_entity_poly.type
_entity_poly.pdbx_seq_one_letter_code
_entity_poly.pdbx_strand_id
1 'polypeptide(L)'
;MTVAAFFNRPNQIQKLESYEQKLVSISSYKVNEDHYATGRNSQVYNFKIIYEHIEFEKIKALLSNDRIKWREYKNRHIIGYDLNYDVTIKIEGHSSDNRVIVVLSTEK
;
A
#
# COMPACT_ATOMS: atom_id res chain seq x y z
N MET A 1 9.07 -11.28 -22.71
CA MET A 1 9.14 -10.27 -21.63
C MET A 1 9.35 -8.94 -22.31
N THR A 2 8.35 -8.07 -22.29
CA THR A 2 8.35 -6.80 -23.03
C THR A 2 9.16 -5.77 -22.27
N VAL A 3 10.06 -5.09 -22.98
CA VAL A 3 11.02 -4.11 -22.46
C VAL A 3 10.36 -3.00 -21.62
N ALA A 4 9.10 -2.66 -21.90
CA ALA A 4 8.32 -1.67 -21.15
C ALA A 4 8.17 -1.97 -19.64
N ALA A 5 8.03 -3.24 -19.25
CA ALA A 5 7.84 -3.64 -17.84
C ALA A 5 9.13 -3.51 -17.00
N PHE A 6 10.29 -3.30 -17.63
CA PHE A 6 11.53 -2.99 -16.94
C PHE A 6 11.72 -1.47 -16.73
N PHE A 7 11.26 -0.64 -17.67
CA PHE A 7 11.46 0.82 -17.62
C PHE A 7 10.59 1.53 -16.57
N ASN A 8 9.42 0.99 -16.22
CA ASN A 8 8.55 1.61 -15.21
C ASN A 8 8.86 1.22 -13.76
N ARG A 9 9.75 0.25 -13.51
CA ARG A 9 10.02 -0.26 -12.14
C ARG A 9 10.64 0.78 -11.20
N PRO A 10 11.62 1.61 -11.61
CA PRO A 10 12.13 2.67 -10.76
C PRO A 10 11.01 3.63 -10.33
N ASN A 11 10.09 3.96 -11.25
CA ASN A 11 8.95 4.83 -10.97
C ASN A 11 7.95 4.19 -10.00
N GLN A 12 7.68 2.88 -10.13
CA GLN A 12 6.80 2.15 -9.23
C GLN A 12 7.37 2.06 -7.80
N ILE A 13 8.66 1.75 -7.66
CA ILE A 13 9.32 1.66 -6.34
C ILE A 13 9.37 3.05 -5.66
N GLN A 14 9.76 4.09 -6.41
CA GLN A 14 9.71 5.48 -5.90
C GLN A 14 8.29 5.86 -5.47
N LYS A 15 7.27 5.35 -6.16
CA LYS A 15 5.88 5.60 -5.79
C LYS A 15 5.50 4.88 -4.49
N LEU A 16 5.96 3.65 -4.26
CA LEU A 16 5.79 2.97 -2.97
C LEU A 16 6.43 3.77 -1.84
N GLU A 17 7.67 4.24 -2.01
CA GLU A 17 8.38 5.08 -1.03
C GLU A 17 7.62 6.38 -0.76
N SER A 18 7.04 7.01 -1.79
CA SER A 18 6.20 8.20 -1.63
C SER A 18 4.95 7.93 -0.78
N TYR A 19 4.31 6.77 -0.95
CA TYR A 19 3.17 6.38 -0.12
C TYR A 19 3.59 6.10 1.32
N GLU A 20 4.72 5.42 1.54
CA GLU A 20 5.27 5.21 2.88
C GLU A 20 5.58 6.54 3.59
N GLN A 21 6.17 7.51 2.89
CA GLN A 21 6.43 8.85 3.43
C GLN A 21 5.16 9.57 3.87
N LYS A 22 4.04 9.43 3.15
CA LYS A 22 2.74 9.99 3.58
C LYS A 22 2.27 9.40 4.92
N LEU A 23 2.58 8.12 5.14
CA LEU A 23 2.20 7.39 6.35
C LEU A 23 3.16 7.65 7.53
N VAL A 24 4.29 8.34 7.34
CA VAL A 24 5.19 8.75 8.45
C VAL A 24 4.46 9.61 9.47
N SER A 25 3.47 10.41 9.04
CA SER A 25 2.63 11.24 9.92
C SER A 25 1.84 10.44 10.97
N ILE A 26 1.67 9.13 10.78
CA ILE A 26 0.98 8.22 11.71
C ILE A 26 1.94 7.15 12.28
N SER A 27 3.25 7.37 12.17
CA SER A 27 4.28 6.43 12.65
C SER A 27 4.21 6.11 14.15
N SER A 28 3.63 6.98 14.97
CA SER A 28 3.41 6.72 16.41
C SER A 28 2.52 5.49 16.68
N TYR A 29 1.71 5.10 15.69
CA TYR A 29 0.81 3.94 15.75
C TYR A 29 1.42 2.69 15.09
N LYS A 30 2.61 2.81 14.47
CA LYS A 30 3.25 1.73 13.71
C LYS A 30 3.85 0.72 14.68
N VAL A 31 3.44 -0.53 14.54
CA VAL A 31 3.95 -1.65 15.35
C VAL A 31 4.89 -2.56 14.57
N ASN A 32 4.76 -2.61 13.24
CA ASN A 32 5.66 -3.39 12.39
C ASN A 32 5.73 -2.82 10.98
N GLU A 33 6.86 -3.06 10.31
CA GLU A 33 7.12 -2.74 8.91
C GLU A 33 8.00 -3.82 8.30
N ASP A 34 7.62 -4.30 7.12
CA ASP A 34 8.35 -5.32 6.39
C ASP A 34 8.36 -5.01 4.89
N HIS A 35 9.53 -5.12 4.27
CA HIS A 35 9.74 -4.87 2.84
C HIS A 35 10.20 -6.16 2.19
N TYR A 36 9.41 -6.68 1.25
CA TYR A 36 9.69 -7.97 0.64
C TYR A 36 9.26 -8.03 -0.83
N ALA A 37 9.94 -8.89 -1.59
CA ALA A 37 9.63 -9.13 -3.00
C ALA A 37 8.90 -10.47 -3.19
N THR A 38 7.95 -10.49 -4.12
CA THR A 38 7.11 -11.65 -4.45
C THR A 38 6.96 -11.81 -5.97
N GLY A 39 6.22 -12.83 -6.39
CA GLY A 39 5.99 -13.13 -7.79
C GLY A 39 7.16 -13.86 -8.45
N ARG A 40 6.98 -14.22 -9.73
CA ARG A 40 8.01 -14.92 -10.50
C ARG A 40 9.24 -14.02 -10.64
N ASN A 41 10.41 -14.49 -10.22
CA ASN A 41 11.66 -13.72 -10.24
C ASN A 41 11.62 -12.42 -9.40
N SER A 42 10.89 -12.39 -8.27
CA SER A 42 10.90 -11.26 -7.32
C SER A 42 10.54 -9.91 -7.93
N GLN A 43 9.62 -9.93 -8.90
CA GLN A 43 9.26 -8.78 -9.70
C GLN A 43 8.18 -7.88 -9.08
N VAL A 44 7.52 -8.31 -8.00
CA VAL A 44 6.51 -7.53 -7.27
C VAL A 44 7.08 -7.12 -5.92
N TYR A 45 7.30 -5.83 -5.71
CA TYR A 45 7.77 -5.28 -4.44
C TYR A 45 6.59 -4.94 -3.55
N ASN A 46 6.70 -5.25 -2.26
CA ASN A 46 5.65 -5.00 -1.27
C ASN A 46 6.22 -4.32 -0.03
N PHE A 47 5.55 -3.26 0.42
CA PHE A 47 5.75 -2.68 1.75
C PHE A 47 4.52 -3.00 2.59
N LYS A 48 4.71 -3.78 3.66
CA LYS A 48 3.67 -4.14 4.60
C LYS A 48 3.89 -3.38 5.89
N ILE A 49 2.90 -2.59 6.29
CA ILE A 49 2.94 -1.80 7.51
C ILE A 49 1.75 -2.18 8.37
N ILE A 50 2.01 -2.42 9.66
CA ILE A 50 0.98 -2.78 10.63
C ILE A 50 0.87 -1.63 11.64
N TYR A 51 -0.36 -1.17 11.84
CA TYR A 51 -0.70 -0.14 12.81
C TYR A 51 -1.66 -0.67 13.87
N GLU A 52 -1.55 -0.12 15.08
CA GLU A 52 -2.49 -0.34 16.19
C GLU A 52 -3.10 0.99 16.64
N HIS A 53 -4.32 0.94 17.20
CA HIS A 53 -4.99 2.12 17.78
C HIS A 53 -5.19 3.30 16.81
N ILE A 54 -5.34 3.04 15.52
CA ILE A 54 -5.64 4.05 14.50
C ILE A 54 -6.91 3.72 13.73
N GLU A 55 -7.66 4.76 13.35
CA GLU A 55 -8.83 4.62 12.51
C GLU A 55 -8.45 4.27 11.07
N PHE A 56 -9.15 3.28 10.53
CA PHE A 56 -9.02 2.80 9.16
C PHE A 56 -9.19 3.95 8.14
N GLU A 57 -10.15 4.83 8.41
CA GLU A 57 -10.53 5.97 7.59
C GLU A 57 -9.40 7.01 7.51
N LYS A 58 -8.64 7.19 8.60
CA LYS A 58 -7.50 8.11 8.66
C LYS A 58 -6.38 7.66 7.71
N ILE A 59 -6.11 6.35 7.64
CA ILE A 59 -5.12 5.79 6.72
C ILE A 59 -5.57 5.97 5.28
N LYS A 60 -6.84 5.65 4.96
CA LYS A 60 -7.42 5.88 3.63
C LYS A 60 -7.30 7.34 3.21
N ALA A 61 -7.60 8.28 4.10
CA ALA A 61 -7.54 9.71 3.82
C ALA A 61 -6.12 10.19 3.46
N LEU A 62 -5.10 9.74 4.18
CA LEU A 62 -3.69 10.08 3.88
C LEU A 62 -3.24 9.62 2.49
N LEU A 63 -3.69 8.43 2.07
CA LEU A 63 -3.32 7.84 0.79
C LEU A 63 -4.16 8.42 -0.37
N SER A 64 -5.39 8.87 -0.11
CA SER A 64 -6.35 9.33 -1.13
C SER A 64 -6.01 10.66 -1.83
N ASN A 65 -4.91 11.32 -1.47
CA ASN A 65 -4.48 12.56 -2.14
C ASN A 65 -4.03 12.34 -3.60
N ASP A 66 -3.82 11.09 -4.02
CA ASP A 66 -3.46 10.75 -5.39
C ASP A 66 -4.68 10.28 -6.21
N ARG A 67 -4.52 10.18 -7.54
CA ARG A 67 -5.54 9.61 -8.45
C ARG A 67 -5.68 8.10 -8.23
N ILE A 68 -6.39 7.72 -7.16
CA ILE A 68 -6.62 6.34 -6.77
C ILE A 68 -8.08 5.96 -7.00
N LYS A 69 -8.29 4.85 -7.69
CA LYS A 69 -9.61 4.22 -7.78
C LYS A 69 -9.79 3.26 -6.63
N TRP A 70 -10.62 3.65 -5.66
CA TRP A 70 -10.97 2.82 -4.52
C TRP A 70 -12.07 1.82 -4.87
N ARG A 71 -11.89 0.59 -4.41
CA ARG A 71 -12.91 -0.46 -4.39
C ARG A 71 -13.08 -0.91 -2.95
N GLU A 72 -14.28 -0.69 -2.43
CA GLU A 72 -14.64 -1.08 -1.07
C GLU A 72 -15.20 -2.49 -1.05
N TYR A 73 -14.77 -3.27 -0.07
CA TYR A 73 -15.27 -4.60 0.22
C TYR A 73 -15.91 -4.61 1.63
N LYS A 74 -16.56 -5.72 1.99
CA LYS A 74 -17.14 -5.87 3.33
C LYS A 74 -16.03 -5.96 4.40
N ASN A 75 -16.34 -5.55 5.63
CA ASN A 75 -15.50 -5.67 6.83
C ASN A 75 -14.14 -4.94 6.76
N ARG A 76 -14.14 -3.60 6.66
CA ARG A 76 -12.92 -2.77 6.75
C ARG A 76 -11.79 -3.23 5.82
N HIS A 77 -12.15 -3.71 4.64
CA HIS A 77 -11.20 -4.10 3.59
C HIS A 77 -11.44 -3.23 2.37
N ILE A 78 -10.41 -2.52 1.91
CA ILE A 78 -10.47 -1.73 0.68
C ILE A 78 -9.20 -1.95 -0.14
N ILE A 79 -9.37 -1.84 -1.46
CA ILE A 79 -8.27 -1.88 -2.42
C ILE A 79 -8.30 -0.59 -3.23
N GLY A 80 -7.19 0.13 -3.23
CA GLY A 80 -6.94 1.30 -4.07
C GLY A 80 -6.01 0.94 -5.21
N TYR A 81 -6.40 1.31 -6.44
CA TYR A 81 -5.53 1.20 -7.62
C TYR A 81 -5.07 2.60 -8.01
N ASP A 82 -3.76 2.85 -7.97
CA ASP A 82 -3.20 4.09 -8.53
C ASP A 82 -3.40 4.06 -10.05
N LEU A 83 -3.99 5.13 -10.60
CA LEU A 83 -4.31 5.19 -12.03
C LEU A 83 -3.15 5.72 -12.88
N ASN A 84 -2.13 6.31 -12.25
CA ASN A 84 -0.96 6.86 -12.92
C ASN A 84 0.25 5.92 -12.84
N TYR A 85 0.26 5.04 -11.85
CA TYR A 85 1.33 4.07 -11.60
C TYR A 85 0.71 2.70 -11.41
N ASP A 86 1.36 1.63 -11.89
CA ASP A 86 0.89 0.27 -11.62
C ASP A 86 1.24 -0.12 -10.17
N VAL A 87 0.54 0.50 -9.22
CA VAL A 87 0.67 0.32 -7.78
C VAL A 87 -0.70 0.07 -7.18
N THR A 88 -0.78 -0.94 -6.32
CA THR A 88 -1.97 -1.31 -5.58
C THR A 88 -1.76 -1.06 -4.09
N ILE A 89 -2.77 -0.49 -3.45
CA ILE A 89 -2.84 -0.24 -2.02
C ILE A 89 -3.93 -1.13 -1.44
N LYS A 90 -3.60 -1.96 -0.47
CA LYS A 90 -4.58 -2.74 0.29
C LYS A 90 -4.58 -2.24 1.72
N ILE A 91 -5.78 -1.99 2.25
CA ILE A 91 -5.96 -1.64 3.66
C ILE A 91 -6.98 -2.61 4.24
N GLU A 92 -6.60 -3.28 5.32
CA GLU A 92 -7.42 -4.27 6.02
C GLU A 92 -7.45 -3.96 7.52
N GLY A 93 -8.63 -3.67 8.05
CA GLY A 93 -8.87 -3.47 9.47
C GLY A 93 -9.34 -4.75 10.16
N HIS A 94 -8.66 -5.13 11.23
CA HIS A 94 -9.03 -6.25 12.09
C HIS A 94 -9.80 -5.74 13.31
N SER A 95 -11.10 -6.05 13.38
CA SER A 95 -11.95 -5.57 14.49
C SER A 95 -11.64 -6.20 15.84
N SER A 96 -11.00 -7.37 15.89
CA SER A 96 -10.71 -8.09 17.14
C SER A 96 -9.64 -7.41 18.00
N ASP A 97 -8.70 -6.71 17.39
CA ASP A 97 -7.53 -6.12 18.03
C ASP A 97 -7.28 -4.68 17.59
N ASN A 98 -8.23 -4.10 16.83
CA ASN A 98 -8.15 -2.75 16.28
C ASN A 98 -6.85 -2.48 15.50
N ARG A 99 -6.29 -3.53 14.88
CA ARG A 99 -5.15 -3.42 13.98
C ARG A 99 -5.58 -3.01 12.60
N VAL A 100 -4.73 -2.27 11.91
CA VAL A 100 -4.87 -2.01 10.48
C VAL A 100 -3.60 -2.43 9.76
N ILE A 101 -3.74 -3.28 8.76
CA ILE A 101 -2.66 -3.73 7.89
C ILE A 101 -2.76 -2.96 6.58
N VAL A 102 -1.66 -2.31 6.21
CA VAL A 102 -1.48 -1.64 4.93
C VAL A 102 -0.47 -2.44 4.11
N VAL A 103 -0.81 -2.77 2.87
CA VAL A 103 0.12 -3.37 1.92
C VAL A 103 0.16 -2.52 0.66
N LEU A 104 1.33 -1.98 0.36
CA LEU A 104 1.63 -1.24 -0.86
C LEU A 104 2.38 -2.19 -1.80
N SER A 105 1.91 -2.38 -3.03
CA SER A 105 2.48 -3.38 -3.96
C SER A 105 2.66 -2.80 -5.35
N THR A 106 3.78 -3.11 -6.02
CA THR A 106 3.88 -2.91 -7.48
C THR A 106 3.08 -3.97 -8.23
N GLU A 107 2.45 -3.61 -9.33
CA GLU A 107 1.81 -4.56 -10.24
C GLU A 107 2.80 -5.08 -11.29
N LYS A 108 2.46 -6.22 -11.92
CA LYS A 108 3.32 -6.97 -12.85
C LYS A 108 3.30 -6.44 -14.28
#